data_AF-A0A261GAF6-F1
#
_entry.id   AF-A0A261GAF6-F1
#
_cell.length_a   1.000
_cell.length_b   1.000
_cell.length_c   1.000
_cell.angle_alpha   90.00
_cell.angle_beta   90.00
_cell.angle_gamma   90.00
#
_symmetry.space_group_name_H-M   'P 1'
#
loop_
_entity.id
_entity.type
_entity.pdbx_description
1 polymer ?
#
loop_
_entity_poly.entity_id
_entity_poly.type
_entity_poly.pdbx_seq_one_letter_code
_entity_poly.pdbx_strand_id
1 'polypeptide(L)'
;MTDSELNEALRGLIRLMLQECGMTAADHALDERDFDQLWPTFRALANTRAPMESSPAFLEPQDRVLRELIARAGVTEADELPRTKADARLSVWRGDITTLRADAIVNAANAGMTGCWSPNHHCIDNAIHTFAGVQLRLECARLMESQGHSEPTGLAKSTAAYNLPAKHVIHTVGPIANGAPTDEHRAQLASSYHHCLDEAARLGCASLAFCCISTGVFGFPQREAAAIAVRETRAWLDEHADAGVTHVVFNVFGDKDERIYHALLDA
;
A
#
# COMPACT_ATOMS: atom_id res chain seq x y z
N MET A 1 18.54 10.19 -11.46
CA MET A 1 19.53 9.12 -11.78
C MET A 1 19.46 8.85 -13.27
N THR A 2 20.56 8.53 -13.96
CA THR A 2 20.50 8.05 -15.36
C THR A 2 20.00 6.60 -15.42
N ASP A 3 19.53 6.12 -16.57
CA ASP A 3 19.08 4.73 -16.72
C ASP A 3 20.22 3.73 -16.48
N SER A 4 21.44 4.09 -16.86
CA SER A 4 22.63 3.26 -16.59
C SER A 4 22.90 3.14 -15.09
N GLU A 5 22.81 4.23 -14.33
CA GLU A 5 23.01 4.22 -12.88
C GLU A 5 21.90 3.45 -12.16
N LEU A 6 20.64 3.56 -12.63
CA LEU A 6 19.50 2.81 -12.11
C LEU A 6 19.69 1.30 -12.31
N ASN A 7 20.06 0.89 -13.52
CA ASN A 7 20.30 -0.52 -13.84
C ASN A 7 21.46 -1.08 -13.01
N GLU A 8 22.54 -0.32 -12.84
CA GLU A 8 23.68 -0.79 -12.03
C GLU A 8 23.31 -0.94 -10.54
N ALA A 9 22.53 0.01 -10.00
CA ALA A 9 22.03 -0.10 -8.64
C ALA A 9 21.10 -1.32 -8.45
N LEU A 10 20.21 -1.59 -9.41
CA LEU A 10 19.36 -2.79 -9.40
C LEU A 10 20.18 -4.08 -9.47
N ARG A 11 21.20 -4.15 -10.34
CA ARG A 11 22.12 -5.31 -10.40
C ARG A 11 22.81 -5.53 -9.06
N GLY A 12 23.31 -4.47 -8.43
CA GLY A 12 23.92 -4.53 -7.10
C GLY A 12 22.96 -5.13 -6.06
N LEU A 13 21.72 -4.64 -6.00
CA LEU A 13 20.71 -5.14 -5.08
C LEU A 13 20.35 -6.61 -5.34
N ILE A 14 20.17 -7.00 -6.60
CA ILE A 14 19.89 -8.39 -6.99
C ILE A 14 21.04 -9.31 -6.55
N ARG A 15 22.30 -8.90 -6.78
CA ARG A 15 23.48 -9.68 -6.36
C ARG A 15 23.51 -9.86 -4.83
N LEU A 16 23.21 -8.82 -4.05
CA LEU A 16 23.14 -8.91 -2.59
C LEU A 16 22.04 -9.87 -2.13
N MET A 17 20.83 -9.78 -2.69
CA MET A 17 19.72 -10.67 -2.33
C MET A 17 20.01 -12.14 -2.70
N LEU A 18 20.66 -12.39 -3.84
CA LEU A 18 21.04 -13.77 -4.22
C LEU A 18 22.08 -14.35 -3.26
N GLN A 19 23.05 -13.53 -2.81
CA GLN A 19 24.03 -13.94 -1.82
C GLN A 19 23.38 -14.31 -0.48
N GLU A 20 22.37 -13.55 -0.03
CA GLU A 20 21.59 -13.88 1.18
C GLU A 20 20.90 -15.25 1.07
N CYS A 21 20.50 -15.66 -0.14
CA CYS A 21 19.92 -16.98 -0.40
C CYS A 21 20.96 -18.11 -0.55
N GLY A 22 22.26 -17.83 -0.36
CA GLY A 22 23.34 -18.80 -0.60
C GLY A 22 23.53 -19.14 -2.08
N MET A 23 22.91 -18.37 -2.99
CA MET A 23 23.13 -18.49 -4.41
C MET A 23 24.36 -17.67 -4.77
N THR A 24 25.47 -18.33 -5.09
CA THR A 24 26.58 -17.64 -5.74
C THR A 24 26.10 -17.20 -7.12
N ALA A 25 26.41 -15.96 -7.50
CA ALA A 25 26.12 -15.44 -8.83
C ALA A 25 26.93 -16.21 -9.88
N ALA A 26 26.49 -17.40 -10.26
CA ALA A 26 26.93 -18.04 -11.48
C ALA A 26 26.17 -17.36 -12.62
N ASP A 27 26.76 -16.31 -13.19
CA ASP A 27 26.54 -15.80 -14.55
C ASP A 27 25.12 -15.94 -15.12
N HIS A 28 24.11 -15.49 -14.39
CA HIS A 28 23.05 -14.81 -15.11
C HIS A 28 23.67 -13.58 -15.72
N ALA A 29 23.49 -13.39 -17.03
CA ALA A 29 23.88 -12.19 -17.77
C ALA A 29 23.14 -10.94 -17.26
N LEU A 30 23.18 -10.65 -15.94
CA LEU A 30 22.61 -9.48 -15.29
C LEU A 30 23.19 -8.21 -15.92
N ASP A 31 24.46 -8.27 -16.30
CA ASP A 31 25.19 -7.17 -16.93
C ASP A 31 24.60 -6.82 -18.31
N GLU A 32 24.01 -7.79 -19.01
CA GLU A 32 23.30 -7.59 -20.28
C GLU A 32 21.83 -7.22 -20.08
N ARG A 33 21.28 -7.38 -18.86
CA ARG A 33 19.88 -7.07 -18.59
C ARG A 33 19.63 -5.57 -18.50
N ASP A 34 18.52 -5.16 -19.10
CA ASP A 34 17.97 -3.82 -18.97
C ASP A 34 16.97 -3.71 -17.81
N PHE A 35 16.35 -2.54 -17.67
CA PHE A 35 15.39 -2.27 -16.60
C PHE A 35 14.20 -3.25 -16.61
N ASP A 36 13.67 -3.56 -17.80
CA ASP A 36 12.47 -4.41 -17.96
C ASP A 36 12.73 -5.85 -17.51
N GLN A 37 13.99 -6.29 -17.54
CA GLN A 37 14.42 -7.60 -17.03
C GLN A 37 14.90 -7.54 -15.57
N LEU A 38 15.56 -6.44 -15.16
CA LEU A 38 16.09 -6.26 -13.82
C LEU A 38 14.98 -6.02 -12.80
N TRP A 39 14.01 -5.16 -13.10
CA TRP A 39 12.96 -4.78 -12.15
C TRP A 39 12.09 -5.97 -11.70
N PRO A 40 11.55 -6.83 -12.59
CA PRO A 40 10.80 -8.01 -12.15
C PRO A 40 11.66 -9.02 -11.38
N THR A 41 12.97 -9.06 -11.64
CA THR A 41 13.92 -9.90 -10.90
C THR A 41 14.10 -9.37 -9.47
N PHE A 42 14.40 -8.07 -9.32
CA PHE A 42 14.49 -7.42 -8.02
C PHE A 42 13.20 -7.56 -7.23
N ARG A 43 12.06 -7.27 -7.85
CA ARG A 43 10.74 -7.35 -7.23
C ARG A 43 10.43 -8.77 -6.75
N ALA A 44 10.68 -9.79 -7.56
CA ALA A 44 10.51 -11.19 -7.16
C ALA A 44 11.32 -11.54 -5.90
N LEU A 45 12.61 -11.19 -5.89
CA LEU A 45 13.51 -11.45 -4.75
C LEU A 45 13.05 -10.68 -3.51
N ALA A 46 12.68 -9.40 -3.65
CA ALA A 46 12.16 -8.59 -2.56
C ALA A 46 10.86 -9.18 -1.97
N ASN A 47 9.95 -9.67 -2.82
CA ASN A 47 8.68 -10.27 -2.40
C ASN A 47 8.87 -11.56 -1.58
N THR A 48 9.92 -12.34 -1.87
CA THR A 48 10.20 -13.60 -1.16
C THR A 48 11.27 -13.49 -0.09
N ARG A 49 11.84 -12.29 0.14
CA ARG A 49 12.86 -12.06 1.17
C ARG A 49 12.25 -12.13 2.57
N ALA A 50 12.94 -12.81 3.48
CA ALA A 50 12.55 -12.90 4.89
C ALA A 50 12.59 -11.52 5.59
N PRO A 51 11.75 -11.27 6.62
CA PRO A 51 11.86 -10.09 7.46
C PRO A 51 13.14 -10.16 8.30
N MET A 52 14.23 -9.57 7.81
CA MET A 52 15.51 -9.53 8.50
C MET A 52 16.17 -8.16 8.39
N GLU A 53 17.03 -7.86 9.36
CA GLU A 53 17.88 -6.67 9.34
C GLU A 53 18.66 -6.58 8.02
N SER A 54 18.81 -5.35 7.53
CA SER A 54 19.56 -5.08 6.31
C SER A 54 20.63 -4.04 6.61
N SER A 55 21.83 -4.26 6.08
CA SER A 55 22.94 -3.34 6.29
C SER A 55 22.73 -2.00 5.56
N PRO A 56 23.39 -0.91 5.97
CA PRO A 56 23.40 0.34 5.21
C PRO A 56 23.82 0.16 3.75
N ALA A 57 24.77 -0.75 3.48
CA ALA A 57 25.22 -1.08 2.12
C ALA A 57 24.11 -1.67 1.23
N PHE A 58 23.05 -2.24 1.83
CA PHE A 58 21.86 -2.68 1.12
C PHE A 58 20.79 -1.59 1.08
N LEU A 59 20.52 -0.94 2.21
CA LEU A 59 19.42 0.02 2.35
C LEU A 59 19.64 1.30 1.54
N GLU A 60 20.86 1.85 1.52
CA GLU A 60 21.16 3.07 0.77
C GLU A 60 20.89 2.96 -0.75
N PRO A 61 21.41 1.94 -1.47
CA PRO A 61 21.10 1.78 -2.88
C PRO A 61 19.62 1.44 -3.12
N GLN A 62 18.99 0.67 -2.22
CA GLN A 62 17.55 0.39 -2.32
C GLN A 62 16.73 1.66 -2.26
N ASP A 63 16.92 2.47 -1.21
CA ASP A 63 16.18 3.70 -0.99
C ASP A 63 16.37 4.67 -2.16
N ARG A 64 17.60 4.77 -2.69
CA ARG A 64 17.89 5.59 -3.87
C ARG A 64 17.13 5.11 -5.11
N VAL A 65 17.11 3.80 -5.38
CA VAL A 65 16.39 3.21 -6.51
C VAL A 65 14.89 3.43 -6.39
N LEU A 66 14.29 3.09 -5.24
CA LEU A 66 12.85 3.17 -5.05
C LEU A 66 12.36 4.63 -5.12
N ARG A 67 13.05 5.57 -4.48
CA ARG A 67 12.70 7.00 -4.53
C ARG A 67 12.84 7.58 -5.94
N GLU A 68 13.87 7.18 -6.70
CA GLU A 68 14.00 7.59 -8.10
C GLU A 68 12.83 7.06 -8.94
N LEU A 69 12.44 5.79 -8.78
CA LEU A 69 11.32 5.21 -9.53
C LEU A 69 10.00 5.92 -9.22
N ILE A 70 9.74 6.21 -7.95
CA ILE A 70 8.58 6.99 -7.51
C ILE A 70 8.62 8.39 -8.12
N ALA A 71 9.77 9.07 -8.09
CA ALA A 71 9.92 10.41 -8.65
C ALA A 71 9.69 10.42 -10.18
N ARG A 72 10.22 9.43 -10.90
CA ARG A 72 10.02 9.27 -12.35
C ARG A 72 8.56 8.96 -12.71
N ALA A 73 7.85 8.22 -11.86
CA ALA A 73 6.42 7.94 -12.05
C ALA A 73 5.53 9.17 -11.84
N GLY A 74 6.03 10.18 -11.12
CA GLY A 74 5.33 11.43 -10.84
C GLY A 74 4.54 11.36 -9.54
N VAL A 75 4.91 12.22 -8.59
CA VAL A 75 4.23 12.31 -7.29
C VAL A 75 3.03 13.24 -7.39
N THR A 76 1.89 12.80 -6.89
CA THR A 76 0.67 13.62 -6.76
C THR A 76 0.55 14.08 -5.32
N GLU A 77 0.30 15.38 -5.13
CA GLU A 77 0.04 15.96 -3.81
C GLU A 77 -1.45 15.78 -3.44
N ALA A 78 -1.75 15.12 -2.32
CA ALA A 78 -3.13 14.86 -1.93
C ALA A 78 -3.92 16.18 -1.78
N ASP A 79 -3.33 17.21 -1.18
CA ASP A 79 -4.00 18.48 -0.94
C ASP A 79 -4.47 19.19 -2.21
N GLU A 80 -3.81 18.94 -3.36
CA GLU A 80 -4.13 19.51 -4.67
C GLU A 80 -5.26 18.75 -5.40
N LEU A 81 -5.70 17.60 -4.87
CA LEU A 81 -6.76 16.82 -5.48
C LEU A 81 -8.10 17.57 -5.43
N PRO A 82 -8.89 17.54 -6.52
CA PRO A 82 -10.23 18.08 -6.52
C PRO A 82 -11.09 17.44 -5.42
N ARG A 83 -11.81 18.28 -4.67
CA ARG A 83 -12.77 17.83 -3.66
C ARG A 83 -14.11 17.51 -4.31
N THR A 84 -14.84 16.57 -3.72
CA THR A 84 -16.21 16.28 -4.16
C THR A 84 -17.12 17.47 -3.87
N LYS A 85 -18.18 17.64 -4.67
CA LYS A 85 -19.13 18.75 -4.49
C LYS A 85 -19.97 18.61 -3.23
N ALA A 86 -20.34 17.38 -2.89
CA ALA A 86 -21.21 17.09 -1.75
C ALA A 86 -20.47 17.14 -0.41
N ASP A 87 -19.16 16.80 -0.39
CA ASP A 87 -18.35 16.82 0.82
C ASP A 87 -16.90 17.24 0.51
N ALA A 88 -16.52 18.43 0.99
CA ALA A 88 -15.20 19.01 0.75
C ALA A 88 -14.05 18.23 1.43
N ARG A 89 -14.37 17.33 2.38
CA ARG A 89 -13.40 16.44 3.03
C ARG A 89 -13.02 15.25 2.15
N LEU A 90 -13.74 14.99 1.05
CA LEU A 90 -13.57 13.79 0.24
C LEU A 90 -13.01 14.10 -1.15
N SER A 91 -12.17 13.21 -1.67
CA SER A 91 -11.70 13.20 -3.06
C SER A 91 -11.75 11.79 -3.65
N VAL A 92 -11.83 11.70 -4.98
CA VAL A 92 -11.56 10.48 -5.75
C VAL A 92 -10.32 10.71 -6.57
N TRP A 93 -9.40 9.76 -6.57
CA TRP A 93 -8.19 9.86 -7.39
C TRP A 93 -7.86 8.53 -8.06
N ARG A 94 -7.84 8.54 -9.40
CA ARG A 94 -7.41 7.40 -10.20
C ARG A 94 -5.90 7.46 -10.41
N GLY A 95 -5.16 6.55 -9.77
CA GLY A 95 -3.70 6.55 -9.84
C GLY A 95 -3.05 5.45 -9.00
N ASP A 96 -1.72 5.45 -8.98
CA ASP A 96 -0.91 4.52 -8.19
C ASP A 96 -0.71 5.07 -6.77
N ILE A 97 -1.32 4.45 -5.76
CA ILE A 97 -1.22 4.92 -4.36
C ILE A 97 0.22 5.07 -3.85
N THR A 98 1.19 4.38 -4.46
CA THR A 98 2.61 4.48 -4.09
C THR A 98 3.25 5.80 -4.52
N THR A 99 2.57 6.61 -5.33
CA THR A 99 3.02 7.94 -5.77
C THR A 99 2.18 9.09 -5.18
N LEU A 100 1.29 8.81 -4.23
CA LEU A 100 0.49 9.83 -3.56
C LEU A 100 1.19 10.34 -2.29
N ARG A 101 1.45 11.65 -2.22
CA ARG A 101 1.88 12.31 -0.98
C ARG A 101 0.67 12.65 -0.14
N ALA A 102 0.48 11.88 0.93
CA ALA A 102 -0.52 12.08 1.99
C ALA A 102 0.13 11.80 3.36
N ASP A 103 -0.55 12.08 4.46
CA ASP A 103 -0.02 11.69 5.77
C ASP A 103 -0.04 10.17 5.93
N ALA A 104 -1.14 9.52 5.53
CA ALA A 104 -1.24 8.06 5.52
C ALA A 104 -1.87 7.51 4.24
N ILE A 105 -1.43 6.32 3.84
CA ILE A 105 -2.10 5.49 2.84
C ILE A 105 -2.54 4.17 3.47
N VAL A 106 -3.63 3.59 2.97
CA VAL A 106 -4.13 2.31 3.46
C VAL A 106 -3.69 1.16 2.56
N ASN A 107 -3.07 0.15 3.17
CA ASN A 107 -2.75 -1.13 2.56
C ASN A 107 -3.83 -2.17 2.89
N ALA A 108 -4.40 -2.81 1.86
CA ALA A 108 -5.20 -4.02 2.04
C ALA A 108 -4.27 -5.23 2.24
N ALA A 109 -3.93 -5.49 3.49
CA ALA A 109 -3.03 -6.54 3.92
C ALA A 109 -3.72 -7.91 4.00
N ASN A 110 -2.90 -8.94 4.17
CA ASN A 110 -3.34 -10.27 4.59
C ASN A 110 -3.10 -10.47 6.10
N ALA A 111 -3.72 -11.49 6.71
CA ALA A 111 -3.63 -11.75 8.15
C ALA A 111 -2.19 -11.95 8.68
N GLY A 112 -1.24 -12.30 7.81
CA GLY A 112 0.18 -12.41 8.15
C GLY A 112 0.92 -11.08 8.25
N MET A 113 0.34 -9.97 7.78
CA MET A 113 0.82 -8.58 7.82
C MET A 113 2.22 -8.30 7.23
N THR A 114 2.93 -9.33 6.78
CA THR A 114 4.30 -9.23 6.26
C THR A 114 4.33 -8.96 4.76
N GLY A 115 3.25 -8.46 4.18
CA GLY A 115 3.15 -8.19 2.76
C GLY A 115 2.88 -9.42 1.91
N CYS A 116 2.96 -9.23 0.59
CA CYS A 116 2.73 -10.29 -0.38
C CYS A 116 3.99 -11.14 -0.62
N TRP A 117 3.86 -12.46 -0.48
CA TRP A 117 4.95 -13.43 -0.71
C TRP A 117 4.96 -14.02 -2.12
N SER A 118 3.97 -13.70 -2.95
CA SER A 118 3.89 -14.19 -4.32
C SER A 118 4.72 -13.29 -5.24
N PRO A 119 5.77 -13.84 -5.91
CA PRO A 119 6.65 -13.05 -6.77
C PRO A 119 5.88 -12.31 -7.86
N ASN A 120 6.14 -11.01 -7.99
CA ASN A 120 5.53 -10.15 -9.01
C ASN A 120 3.99 -10.15 -9.01
N HIS A 121 3.35 -10.52 -7.90
CA HIS A 121 1.89 -10.55 -7.83
C HIS A 121 1.29 -9.15 -7.94
N HIS A 122 0.29 -8.99 -8.80
CA HIS A 122 -0.39 -7.72 -9.04
C HIS A 122 -1.46 -7.45 -7.98
N CYS A 123 -1.03 -7.23 -6.73
CA CYS A 123 -1.90 -6.76 -5.65
C CYS A 123 -1.32 -5.50 -4.97
N ILE A 124 -2.20 -4.76 -4.28
CA ILE A 124 -1.83 -3.51 -3.62
C ILE A 124 -0.78 -3.72 -2.53
N ASP A 125 -0.88 -4.82 -1.78
CA ASP A 125 0.07 -5.22 -0.74
C ASP A 125 1.48 -5.44 -1.30
N ASN A 126 1.57 -6.04 -2.49
CA ASN A 126 2.84 -6.22 -3.18
C ASN A 126 3.41 -4.87 -3.66
N ALA A 127 2.57 -4.00 -4.22
CA ALA A 127 2.99 -2.68 -4.69
C ALA A 127 3.53 -1.82 -3.54
N ILE A 128 2.75 -1.67 -2.46
CA ILE A 128 3.13 -0.88 -1.28
C ILE A 128 4.41 -1.43 -0.65
N HIS A 129 4.52 -2.74 -0.40
CA HIS A 129 5.74 -3.32 0.17
C HIS A 129 6.97 -3.19 -0.74
N THR A 130 6.79 -3.33 -2.06
CA THR A 130 7.91 -3.20 -3.00
C THR A 130 8.45 -1.77 -3.02
N PHE A 131 7.57 -0.77 -3.06
CA PHE A 131 7.97 0.64 -3.15
C PHE A 131 8.31 1.29 -1.81
N ALA A 132 7.80 0.79 -0.68
CA ALA A 132 8.25 1.21 0.65
C ALA A 132 9.66 0.70 0.96
N GLY A 133 10.00 -0.51 0.49
CA GLY A 133 11.28 -1.17 0.74
C GLY A 133 11.21 -2.24 1.84
N VAL A 134 12.28 -3.04 1.97
CA VAL A 134 12.31 -4.21 2.88
C VAL A 134 12.07 -3.87 4.35
N GLN A 135 12.33 -2.61 4.74
CA GLN A 135 12.10 -2.13 6.10
C GLN A 135 10.64 -2.27 6.53
N LEU A 136 9.68 -2.03 5.63
CA LEU A 136 8.25 -2.14 5.93
C LEU A 136 7.88 -3.56 6.38
N ARG A 137 8.40 -4.58 5.67
CA ARG A 137 8.16 -5.99 6.04
C ARG A 137 8.76 -6.33 7.40
N LEU A 138 9.95 -5.83 7.71
CA LEU A 138 10.61 -6.05 8.99
C LEU A 138 9.83 -5.40 10.15
N GLU A 139 9.34 -4.17 9.97
CA GLU A 139 8.50 -3.50 10.96
C GLU A 139 7.19 -4.26 11.20
N CYS A 140 6.49 -4.67 10.14
CA CYS A 140 5.30 -5.50 10.25
C CYS A 140 5.57 -6.83 10.98
N ALA A 141 6.71 -7.49 10.70
CA ALA A 141 7.08 -8.73 11.37
C ALA A 141 7.27 -8.54 12.88
N ARG A 142 7.94 -7.46 13.29
CA ARG A 142 8.10 -7.09 14.71
C ARG A 142 6.76 -6.79 15.37
N LEU A 143 5.84 -6.12 14.67
CA LEU A 143 4.48 -5.87 15.17
C LEU A 143 3.73 -7.20 15.41
N MET A 144 3.81 -8.15 14.47
CA MET A 144 3.17 -9.46 14.62
C MET A 144 3.81 -10.32 15.70
N GLU A 145 5.14 -10.28 15.84
CA GLU A 145 5.85 -10.97 16.91
C GLU A 145 5.45 -10.41 18.29
N SER A 146 5.41 -9.09 18.43
CA SER A 146 4.94 -8.43 19.66
C SER A 146 3.48 -8.72 19.97
N GLN A 147 2.62 -8.88 18.95
CA GLN A 147 1.21 -9.22 19.13
C GLN A 147 1.01 -10.70 19.51
N GLY A 148 1.86 -11.59 19.02
CA GLY A 148 1.78 -13.03 19.29
C GLY A 148 0.70 -13.79 18.53
N HIS A 149 -0.04 -13.14 17.61
CA HIS A 149 -1.01 -13.78 16.73
C HIS A 149 -1.18 -13.03 15.40
N SER A 150 -1.76 -13.70 14.40
CA SER A 150 -2.12 -13.10 13.11
C SER A 150 -3.14 -11.98 13.26
N GLU A 151 -3.11 -11.00 12.36
CA GLU A 151 -4.02 -9.87 12.40
C GLU A 151 -5.46 -10.29 12.06
N PRO A 152 -6.44 -10.01 12.95
CA PRO A 152 -7.84 -10.28 12.67
C PRO A 152 -8.40 -9.44 11.51
N THR A 153 -9.35 -10.00 10.78
CA THR A 153 -10.11 -9.28 9.76
C THR A 153 -10.86 -8.11 10.36
N GLY A 154 -10.86 -6.95 9.69
CA GLY A 154 -11.57 -5.75 10.13
C GLY A 154 -10.79 -4.85 11.08
N LEU A 155 -9.56 -5.21 11.46
CA LEU A 155 -8.68 -4.39 12.30
C LEU A 155 -7.59 -3.70 11.47
N ALA A 156 -6.89 -2.74 12.08
CA ALA A 156 -5.82 -2.00 11.45
C ALA A 156 -4.60 -1.78 12.36
N LYS A 157 -3.42 -1.67 11.75
CA LYS A 157 -2.16 -1.26 12.39
C LYS A 157 -1.40 -0.29 11.52
N SER A 158 -0.57 0.56 12.11
CA SER A 158 0.25 1.51 11.38
C SER A 158 1.75 1.24 11.49
N THR A 159 2.47 1.69 10.47
CA THR A 159 3.94 1.66 10.35
C THR A 159 4.45 2.96 9.73
N ALA A 160 5.78 3.14 9.69
CA ALA A 160 6.39 4.14 8.82
C ALA A 160 6.24 3.76 7.33
N ALA A 161 6.15 4.73 6.43
CA ALA A 161 6.01 4.48 4.99
C ALA A 161 7.35 4.41 4.21
N TYR A 162 8.47 4.68 4.88
CA TYR A 162 9.82 4.56 4.35
C TYR A 162 10.07 5.36 3.07
N ASN A 163 10.13 4.71 1.92
CA ASN A 163 10.46 5.34 0.64
C ASN A 163 9.25 5.93 -0.08
N LEU A 164 8.03 5.63 0.37
CA LEU A 164 6.81 6.18 -0.21
C LEU A 164 6.72 7.69 0.07
N PRO A 165 6.02 8.46 -0.78
CA PRO A 165 5.76 9.88 -0.51
C PRO A 165 4.89 10.11 0.73
N ALA A 166 4.09 9.11 1.12
CA ALA A 166 3.30 9.14 2.34
C ALA A 166 4.18 9.09 3.60
N LYS A 167 3.67 9.49 4.76
CA LYS A 167 4.41 9.40 6.04
C LYS A 167 4.19 8.05 6.72
N HIS A 168 2.97 7.53 6.65
CA HIS A 168 2.54 6.29 7.29
C HIS A 168 1.84 5.34 6.32
N VAL A 169 1.95 4.04 6.61
CA VAL A 169 1.10 3.02 6.00
C VAL A 169 0.19 2.46 7.09
N ILE A 170 -1.12 2.51 6.87
CA ILE A 170 -2.11 1.87 7.72
C ILE A 170 -2.52 0.57 7.04
N HIS A 171 -2.22 -0.55 7.68
CA HIS A 171 -2.47 -1.90 7.18
C HIS A 171 -3.77 -2.41 7.78
N THR A 172 -4.72 -2.82 6.94
CA THR A 172 -5.95 -3.49 7.39
C THR A 172 -6.17 -4.80 6.67
N VAL A 173 -6.69 -5.80 7.39
CA VAL A 173 -7.06 -7.10 6.82
C VAL A 173 -8.53 -7.07 6.44
N GLY A 174 -8.80 -7.00 5.14
CA GLY A 174 -10.17 -7.02 4.61
C GLY A 174 -10.76 -8.44 4.55
N PRO A 175 -12.11 -8.58 4.54
CA PRO A 175 -12.79 -9.87 4.42
C PRO A 175 -12.59 -10.51 3.04
N ILE A 176 -12.60 -11.84 3.00
CA ILE A 176 -12.53 -12.66 1.77
C ILE A 176 -13.95 -13.09 1.39
N ALA A 177 -14.58 -12.37 0.47
CA ALA A 177 -15.97 -12.55 0.09
C ALA A 177 -16.20 -13.55 -1.06
N ASN A 178 -15.19 -13.80 -1.91
CA ASN A 178 -15.28 -14.73 -3.05
C ASN A 178 -16.52 -14.50 -3.95
N GLY A 179 -16.93 -13.24 -4.12
CA GLY A 179 -18.08 -12.83 -4.93
C GLY A 179 -19.43 -12.80 -4.20
N ALA A 180 -19.53 -13.38 -3.00
CA ALA A 180 -20.78 -13.51 -2.24
C ALA A 180 -20.59 -13.08 -0.77
N PRO A 181 -20.55 -11.76 -0.48
CA PRO A 181 -20.36 -11.27 0.88
C PRO A 181 -21.54 -11.64 1.79
N THR A 182 -21.22 -12.17 2.97
CA THR A 182 -22.14 -12.37 4.09
C THR A 182 -22.28 -11.06 4.89
N ASP A 183 -23.22 -11.02 5.83
CA ASP A 183 -23.37 -9.85 6.71
C ASP A 183 -22.15 -9.66 7.61
N GLU A 184 -21.49 -10.76 8.00
CA GLU A 184 -20.20 -10.71 8.69
C GLU A 184 -19.12 -10.04 7.82
N HIS A 185 -19.03 -10.39 6.53
CA HIS A 185 -18.09 -9.72 5.63
C HIS A 185 -18.40 -8.22 5.49
N ARG A 186 -19.68 -7.82 5.46
CA ARG A 186 -20.06 -6.40 5.42
C ARG A 186 -19.64 -5.68 6.70
N ALA A 187 -19.86 -6.28 7.86
CA ALA A 187 -19.46 -5.74 9.15
C ALA A 187 -17.94 -5.62 9.27
N GLN A 188 -17.20 -6.64 8.84
CA GLN A 188 -15.74 -6.63 8.82
C GLN A 188 -15.17 -5.57 7.89
N LEU A 189 -15.74 -5.41 6.69
CA LEU A 189 -15.31 -4.35 5.77
C LEU A 189 -15.58 -2.96 6.37
N ALA A 190 -16.74 -2.76 7.00
CA ALA A 190 -17.04 -1.52 7.69
C ALA A 190 -16.04 -1.25 8.82
N SER A 191 -15.75 -2.27 9.63
CA SER A 191 -14.76 -2.22 10.71
C SER A 191 -13.37 -1.82 10.21
N SER A 192 -12.94 -2.31 9.04
CA SER A 192 -11.66 -1.91 8.43
C SER A 192 -11.58 -0.40 8.19
N TYR A 193 -12.66 0.25 7.70
CA TYR A 193 -12.66 1.70 7.47
C TYR A 193 -12.57 2.48 8.77
N HIS A 194 -13.37 2.11 9.79
CA HIS A 194 -13.34 2.74 11.11
C HIS A 194 -11.96 2.66 11.76
N HIS A 195 -11.38 1.45 11.85
CA HIS A 195 -10.06 1.29 12.48
C HIS A 195 -8.93 1.99 11.70
N CYS A 196 -9.05 2.12 10.39
CA CYS A 196 -8.08 2.91 9.62
C CYS A 196 -8.17 4.40 9.93
N LEU A 197 -9.39 4.94 10.09
CA LEU A 197 -9.61 6.34 10.45
C LEU A 197 -9.17 6.61 11.89
N ASP A 198 -9.46 5.69 12.82
CA ASP A 198 -8.97 5.75 14.19
C ASP A 198 -7.44 5.79 14.26
N GLU A 199 -6.76 4.93 13.50
CA GLU A 199 -5.29 4.93 13.41
C GLU A 199 -4.76 6.23 12.80
N ALA A 200 -5.40 6.77 11.77
CA ALA A 200 -5.03 8.05 11.18
C ALA A 200 -5.15 9.20 12.19
N ALA A 201 -6.26 9.26 12.93
CA ALA A 201 -6.48 10.22 14.00
C ALA A 201 -5.44 10.08 15.11
N ARG A 202 -5.16 8.85 15.56
CA ARG A 202 -4.15 8.55 16.60
C ARG A 202 -2.74 9.02 16.19
N LEU A 203 -2.42 8.94 14.90
CA LEU A 203 -1.16 9.42 14.32
C LEU A 203 -1.15 10.94 14.08
N GLY A 204 -2.27 11.64 14.23
CA GLY A 204 -2.40 13.05 13.90
C GLY A 204 -2.34 13.34 12.39
N CYS A 205 -2.80 12.39 11.56
CA CYS A 205 -2.85 12.55 10.12
C CYS A 205 -4.00 13.49 9.72
N ALA A 206 -3.70 14.51 8.92
CA ALA A 206 -4.71 15.36 8.31
C ALA A 206 -5.29 14.74 7.03
N SER A 207 -4.48 13.96 6.30
CA SER A 207 -4.87 13.29 5.06
C SER A 207 -4.70 11.76 5.10
N LEU A 208 -5.70 11.03 4.61
CA LEU A 208 -5.71 9.57 4.53
C LEU A 208 -6.19 9.11 3.15
N ALA A 209 -5.45 8.22 2.48
CA ALA A 209 -5.88 7.63 1.22
C ALA A 209 -6.23 6.15 1.36
N PHE A 210 -7.47 5.79 1.03
CA PHE A 210 -7.92 4.41 0.95
C PHE A 210 -7.69 3.83 -0.44
N CYS A 211 -7.06 2.66 -0.52
CA CYS A 211 -7.19 1.79 -1.70
C CYS A 211 -8.57 1.08 -1.70
N CYS A 212 -8.95 0.44 -2.81
CA CYS A 212 -10.15 -0.40 -2.84
C CYS A 212 -9.95 -1.70 -2.03
N ILE A 213 -10.34 -1.70 -0.75
CA ILE A 213 -10.21 -2.84 0.16
C ILE A 213 -11.12 -3.99 -0.30
N SER A 214 -10.57 -5.20 -0.32
CA SER A 214 -11.25 -6.47 -0.64
C SER A 214 -11.85 -6.65 -2.04
N THR A 215 -11.79 -5.68 -2.95
CA THR A 215 -12.48 -5.77 -4.26
C THR A 215 -11.70 -6.55 -5.34
N GLY A 216 -10.39 -6.72 -5.17
CA GLY A 216 -9.54 -7.50 -6.07
C GLY A 216 -9.58 -9.00 -5.77
N VAL A 217 -8.45 -9.54 -5.31
CA VAL A 217 -8.28 -10.98 -5.04
C VAL A 217 -9.29 -11.53 -4.03
N PHE A 218 -9.78 -10.70 -3.11
CA PHE A 218 -10.75 -11.11 -2.08
C PHE A 218 -12.21 -11.10 -2.55
N GLY A 219 -12.48 -10.62 -3.76
CA GLY A 219 -13.76 -10.82 -4.45
C GLY A 219 -14.96 -10.09 -3.85
N PHE A 220 -14.78 -9.01 -3.10
CA PHE A 220 -15.91 -8.18 -2.65
C PHE A 220 -16.49 -7.40 -3.84
N PRO A 221 -17.82 -7.42 -4.09
CA PRO A 221 -18.43 -6.67 -5.18
C PRO A 221 -18.11 -5.17 -5.10
N GLN A 222 -17.46 -4.62 -6.13
CA GLN A 222 -16.94 -3.25 -6.17
C GLN A 222 -17.96 -2.18 -5.73
N ARG A 223 -19.20 -2.25 -6.25
CA ARG A 223 -20.23 -1.25 -5.93
C ARG A 223 -20.69 -1.31 -4.48
N GLU A 224 -20.76 -2.51 -3.92
CA GLU A 224 -21.14 -2.71 -2.53
C GLU A 224 -20.02 -2.28 -1.59
N ALA A 225 -18.77 -2.66 -1.89
CA ALA A 225 -17.60 -2.24 -1.15
C ALA A 225 -17.45 -0.71 -1.12
N ALA A 226 -17.59 -0.05 -2.27
CA ALA A 226 -17.52 1.41 -2.36
C ALA A 226 -18.67 2.09 -1.59
N ALA A 227 -19.87 1.52 -1.60
CA ALA A 227 -20.99 2.06 -0.83
C ALA A 227 -20.72 1.98 0.68
N ILE A 228 -20.13 0.88 1.16
CA ILE A 228 -19.67 0.75 2.54
C ILE A 228 -18.57 1.77 2.84
N ALA A 229 -17.55 1.87 1.98
CA ALA A 229 -16.44 2.81 2.12
C ALA A 229 -16.90 4.25 2.33
N VAL A 230 -17.76 4.74 1.43
CA VAL A 230 -18.29 6.11 1.48
C VAL A 230 -19.16 6.32 2.71
N ARG A 231 -20.06 5.37 3.02
CA ARG A 231 -20.95 5.47 4.19
C ARG A 231 -20.16 5.56 5.50
N GLU A 232 -19.25 4.61 5.74
CA GLU A 232 -18.49 4.55 6.99
C GLU A 232 -17.56 5.74 7.14
N THR A 233 -16.90 6.16 6.05
CA THR A 233 -16.02 7.33 6.09
C THR A 233 -16.79 8.61 6.45
N ARG A 234 -17.95 8.85 5.82
CA ARG A 234 -18.79 10.01 6.14
C ARG A 234 -19.26 9.98 7.59
N ALA A 235 -19.80 8.84 8.02
CA ALA A 235 -20.30 8.68 9.39
C ALA A 235 -19.20 8.94 10.43
N TRP A 236 -18.02 8.35 10.24
CA TRP A 236 -16.90 8.55 11.15
C TRP A 236 -16.42 10.01 11.17
N LEU A 237 -16.31 10.67 10.02
CA LEU A 237 -15.88 12.08 9.94
C LEU A 237 -16.91 13.04 10.58
N ASP A 238 -18.19 12.69 10.54
CA ASP A 238 -19.26 13.48 11.17
C ASP A 238 -19.25 13.30 12.69
N GLU A 239 -18.98 12.08 13.17
CA GLU A 239 -18.88 11.76 14.59
C GLU A 239 -17.59 12.28 15.25
N HIS A 240 -16.52 12.45 14.47
CA HIS A 240 -15.17 12.79 14.94
C HIS A 240 -14.63 14.09 14.32
N ALA A 241 -15.47 15.14 14.28
CA ALA A 241 -15.11 16.40 13.61
C ALA A 241 -13.85 17.09 14.18
N ASP A 242 -13.42 16.76 15.40
CA ASP A 242 -12.24 17.28 16.08
C ASP A 242 -11.02 16.33 16.04
N ALA A 243 -11.12 15.17 15.39
CA ALA A 243 -10.04 14.17 15.31
C ALA A 243 -8.89 14.53 14.35
N GLY A 244 -8.97 15.67 13.66
CA GLY A 244 -7.89 16.20 12.82
C GLY A 244 -7.79 15.62 11.41
N VAL A 245 -8.50 14.53 11.10
CA VAL A 245 -8.61 14.00 9.73
C VAL A 245 -9.52 14.92 8.90
N THR A 246 -8.92 15.70 8.00
CA THR A 246 -9.62 16.72 7.21
C THR A 246 -9.74 16.36 5.74
N HIS A 247 -8.98 15.37 5.26
CA HIS A 247 -9.03 14.91 3.88
C HIS A 247 -8.97 13.39 3.78
N VAL A 248 -10.00 12.79 3.18
CA VAL A 248 -9.98 11.38 2.78
C VAL A 248 -10.00 11.25 1.26
N VAL A 249 -9.05 10.50 0.72
CA VAL A 249 -8.93 10.20 -0.71
C VAL A 249 -9.33 8.76 -0.96
N PHE A 250 -10.33 8.53 -1.80
CA PHE A 250 -10.61 7.22 -2.35
C PHE A 250 -9.74 7.01 -3.61
N ASN A 251 -8.64 6.28 -3.44
CA ASN A 251 -7.78 5.88 -4.54
C ASN A 251 -8.38 4.69 -5.28
N VAL A 252 -8.49 4.83 -6.60
CA VAL A 252 -8.99 3.81 -7.52
C VAL A 252 -7.95 3.56 -8.62
N PHE A 253 -7.97 2.38 -9.22
CA PHE A 253 -7.07 2.06 -10.34
C PHE A 253 -7.80 2.09 -11.69
N GLY A 254 -8.97 1.45 -11.78
CA GLY A 254 -9.72 1.33 -13.03
C GLY A 254 -10.90 2.31 -13.16
N ASP A 255 -11.24 2.65 -14.39
CA ASP A 255 -12.39 3.50 -14.75
C ASP A 255 -13.72 3.06 -14.13
N LYS A 256 -13.90 1.75 -13.95
CA LYS A 256 -15.13 1.20 -13.37
C LYS A 256 -15.28 1.64 -11.91
N ASP A 257 -14.23 1.53 -11.12
CA ASP A 257 -14.26 1.92 -9.70
C ASP A 257 -14.42 3.44 -9.57
N GLU A 258 -13.70 4.21 -10.39
CA GLU A 258 -13.83 5.67 -10.46
C GLU A 258 -15.28 6.12 -10.70
N ARG A 259 -15.96 5.54 -11.70
CA ARG A 259 -17.37 5.84 -11.99
C ARG A 259 -18.30 5.49 -10.82
N ILE A 260 -18.02 4.38 -10.13
CA ILE A 260 -18.82 3.97 -8.97
C ILE A 260 -18.64 4.97 -7.82
N TYR A 261 -17.41 5.34 -7.49
CA TYR A 261 -17.14 6.31 -6.43
C TYR A 261 -17.74 7.68 -6.73
N HIS A 262 -17.60 8.20 -7.96
CA HIS A 262 -18.26 9.46 -8.34
C HIS A 262 -19.79 9.38 -8.19
N ALA A 263 -20.41 8.31 -8.67
CA ALA A 263 -21.86 8.14 -8.55
C ALA A 263 -22.36 8.05 -7.09
N LEU A 264 -21.53 7.59 -6.16
CA LEU A 264 -21.86 7.50 -4.74
C LEU A 264 -21.57 8.80 -3.97
N LEU A 265 -20.54 9.53 -4.39
CA LEU A 265 -20.09 10.74 -3.70
C LEU A 265 -20.84 11.99 -4.16
N ASP A 266 -21.29 12.03 -5.41
CA ASP A 266 -22.07 13.14 -5.98
C ASP A 266 -23.59 12.97 -5.80
N ALA A 267 -24.03 11.86 -5.19
CA ALA A 267 -25.43 11.61 -4.82
C ALA A 267 -25.77 12.23 -3.46
#